data_AF-A0A2V1INU9-F1
#
_entry.id   AF-A0A2V1INU9-F1
#
_cell.length_a   1.000
_cell.length_b   1.000
_cell.length_c   1.000
_cell.angle_alpha   90.00
_cell.angle_beta   90.00
_cell.angle_gamma   90.00
#
_symmetry.space_group_name_H-M   'P 1'
#
loop_
_entity.id
_entity.type
_entity.pdbx_description
1 polymer ?
#
loop_
_entity_poly.entity_id
_entity_poly.type
_entity_poly.pdbx_seq_one_letter_code
_entity_poly.pdbx_strand_id
1 'polypeptide(L)'
;MRRDEYYFQIGQNIKEITELRQRDNEATNSLLRELLTKEYRLMDGKCREYYEKSSRQTRKNISDEAVELVERLSSAGQLAELEETVNRYQSDIMARFRHDLPDLKADDYKLFLYSILGFSSTAISVFLKTEKIESVYNRKRRLKAKIRQLPETTAGKYLSYL
;
A
#
# COMPACT_ATOMS: atom_id res chain seq x y z
N MET A 1 18.72 0.04 -48.94
CA MET A 1 19.13 -0.13 -47.53
C MET A 1 19.58 -1.58 -47.35
N ARG A 2 20.77 -1.84 -46.78
CA ARG A 2 21.21 -3.22 -46.51
C ARG A 2 20.30 -3.83 -45.46
N ARG A 3 19.94 -5.13 -45.57
CA ARG A 3 19.00 -5.80 -44.66
C ARG A 3 19.35 -5.61 -43.18
N ASP A 4 20.64 -5.60 -42.87
CA ASP A 4 21.14 -5.44 -41.50
C ASP A 4 20.84 -4.05 -40.91
N GLU A 5 20.92 -3.02 -41.74
CA GLU A 5 20.60 -1.63 -41.39
C GLU A 5 19.10 -1.44 -41.11
N TYR A 6 18.26 -2.17 -41.85
CA TYR A 6 16.80 -2.18 -41.67
C TYR A 6 16.39 -2.83 -40.34
N TYR A 7 16.97 -4.00 -40.00
CA TYR A 7 16.70 -4.66 -38.72
C TYR A 7 17.24 -3.88 -37.52
N PHE A 8 18.40 -3.24 -37.67
CA PHE A 8 18.95 -2.36 -36.65
C PHE A 8 18.00 -1.19 -36.35
N GLN A 9 17.45 -0.55 -37.39
CA GLN A 9 16.50 0.55 -37.23
C GLN A 9 15.20 0.11 -36.54
N ILE A 10 14.67 -1.07 -36.88
CA ILE A 10 13.49 -1.64 -36.20
C ILE A 10 13.77 -1.87 -34.72
N GLY A 11 14.94 -2.41 -34.36
CA GLY A 11 15.32 -2.64 -32.97
C GLY A 11 15.39 -1.35 -32.15
N GLN A 12 15.93 -0.27 -32.74
CA GLN A 12 15.95 1.05 -32.10
C GLN A 12 14.54 1.60 -31.88
N ASN A 13 13.67 1.51 -32.89
CA ASN A 13 12.30 1.99 -32.79
C ASN A 13 11.50 1.21 -31.73
N ILE A 14 11.66 -0.11 -31.63
CA ILE A 14 11.00 -0.93 -30.61
C ILE A 14 11.48 -0.54 -29.21
N LYS A 15 12.78 -0.32 -29.03
CA LYS A 15 13.36 0.12 -27.76
C LYS A 15 12.79 1.48 -27.34
N GLU A 16 12.76 2.44 -28.25
CA GLU A 16 12.23 3.78 -28.00
C GLU A 16 10.72 3.75 -27.65
N ILE A 17 9.91 2.96 -28.37
CA ILE A 17 8.49 2.76 -28.06
C ILE A 17 8.30 2.12 -26.67
N THR A 18 9.17 1.18 -26.30
CA THR A 18 9.12 0.53 -24.98
C THR A 18 9.44 1.52 -23.87
N GLU A 19 10.49 2.32 -24.04
CA GLU A 19 10.89 3.36 -23.08
C GLU A 19 9.85 4.48 -22.92
N LEU A 20 9.18 4.84 -24.02
CA LEU A 20 8.06 5.81 -23.99
C LEU A 20 6.87 5.24 -23.24
N ARG A 21 6.46 3.99 -23.54
CA ARG A 21 5.37 3.32 -22.82
C ARG A 21 5.68 3.14 -21.34
N GLN A 22 6.93 2.85 -20.99
CA GLN A 22 7.34 2.68 -19.61
C GLN A 22 7.25 4.00 -18.82
N ARG A 23 7.74 5.10 -19.39
CA ARG A 23 7.61 6.44 -18.79
C ARG A 23 6.15 6.86 -18.62
N ASP A 24 5.31 6.62 -19.62
CA ASP A 24 3.89 6.99 -19.59
C ASP A 24 3.11 6.15 -18.55
N ASN A 25 3.47 4.86 -18.43
CA ASN A 25 2.95 3.97 -17.40
C ASN A 25 3.40 4.41 -16.00
N GLU A 26 4.68 4.77 -15.81
CA GLU A 26 5.19 5.33 -14.55
C GLU A 26 4.49 6.63 -14.15
N ALA A 27 4.28 7.55 -15.10
CA ALA A 27 3.59 8.81 -14.86
C ALA A 27 2.10 8.58 -14.52
N THR A 28 1.42 7.72 -15.27
CA THR A 28 0.03 7.32 -15.00
C THR A 28 -0.10 6.65 -13.63
N ASN A 29 0.83 5.76 -13.28
CA ASN A 29 0.87 5.10 -11.98
C ASN A 29 1.16 6.10 -10.86
N SER A 30 2.01 7.10 -11.10
CA SER A 30 2.27 8.17 -10.14
C SER A 30 1.02 9.01 -9.90
N LEU A 31 0.31 9.42 -10.95
CA LEU A 31 -0.95 10.16 -10.83
C LEU A 31 -2.03 9.33 -10.13
N LEU A 32 -2.15 8.05 -10.48
CA LEU A 32 -3.08 7.13 -9.82
C LEU A 32 -2.75 6.99 -8.33
N ARG A 33 -1.47 6.87 -7.97
CA ARG A 33 -1.01 6.88 -6.57
C ARG A 33 -1.36 8.19 -5.89
N GLU A 34 -1.18 9.33 -6.54
CA GLU A 34 -1.50 10.64 -5.98
C GLU A 34 -3.01 10.78 -5.71
N LEU A 35 -3.85 10.39 -6.67
CA LEU A 35 -5.30 10.38 -6.55
C LEU A 35 -5.76 9.41 -5.46
N LEU A 36 -5.26 8.17 -5.46
CA LEU A 36 -5.55 7.20 -4.41
C LEU A 36 -5.10 7.73 -3.05
N THR A 37 -3.90 8.30 -2.95
CA THR A 37 -3.40 8.90 -1.70
C THR A 37 -4.30 10.05 -1.24
N LYS A 38 -4.82 10.87 -2.16
CA LYS A 38 -5.75 11.96 -1.84
C LYS A 38 -7.09 11.42 -1.32
N GLU A 39 -7.66 10.43 -1.99
CA GLU A 39 -8.89 9.75 -1.55
C GLU A 39 -8.68 9.07 -0.18
N TYR A 40 -7.57 8.37 0.02
CA TYR A 40 -7.23 7.73 1.29
C TYR A 40 -6.95 8.74 2.40
N ARG A 41 -6.36 9.91 2.10
CA ARG A 41 -6.20 11.00 3.07
C ARG A 41 -7.53 11.64 3.47
N LEU A 42 -8.46 11.78 2.52
CA LEU A 42 -9.81 12.24 2.82
C LEU A 42 -10.53 11.24 3.74
N MET A 43 -10.41 9.94 3.45
CA MET A 43 -10.91 8.87 4.32
C MET A 43 -10.23 8.87 5.70
N ASP A 44 -8.92 9.11 5.75
CA ASP A 44 -8.16 9.20 6.99
C ASP A 44 -8.64 10.34 7.90
N GLY A 45 -8.93 11.50 7.31
CA GLY A 45 -9.51 12.65 8.01
C GLY A 45 -10.82 12.29 8.70
N LYS A 46 -11.71 11.58 7.99
CA LYS A 46 -12.98 11.10 8.55
C LYS A 46 -12.78 10.11 9.70
N CYS A 47 -11.83 9.17 9.57
CA CYS A 47 -11.52 8.22 10.66
C CYS A 47 -10.96 8.91 11.91
N ARG A 48 -10.13 9.94 11.73
CA ARG A 48 -9.53 10.72 12.82
C ARG A 48 -10.57 11.55 13.57
N GLU A 49 -11.40 12.29 12.85
CA GLU A 49 -12.48 13.09 13.42
C GLU A 49 -13.40 12.22 14.29
N TYR A 50 -13.68 10.99 13.85
CA TYR A 50 -14.45 10.02 14.63
C TYR A 50 -13.70 9.51 15.87
N TYR A 51 -12.41 9.14 15.76
CA TYR A 51 -11.61 8.66 16.91
C TYR A 51 -11.52 9.72 18.01
N GLU A 52 -11.43 11.00 17.64
CA GLU A 52 -11.38 12.13 18.58
C GLU A 52 -12.74 12.42 19.22
N LYS A 53 -13.85 12.20 18.51
CA LYS A 53 -15.23 12.47 18.98
C LYS A 53 -15.90 11.29 19.70
N SER A 54 -15.34 10.08 19.65
CA SER A 54 -15.94 8.88 20.24
C SER A 54 -15.40 8.57 21.64
N SER A 55 -16.29 8.42 22.64
CA SER A 55 -15.91 8.01 24.00
C SER A 55 -15.40 6.57 24.02
N ARG A 56 -14.69 6.15 25.09
CA ARG A 56 -14.14 4.78 25.20
C ARG A 56 -15.20 3.67 25.03
N GLN A 57 -16.44 3.95 25.41
CA GLN A 57 -17.60 3.07 25.26
C GLN A 57 -18.16 3.06 23.82
N THR A 58 -18.03 4.16 23.08
CA THR A 58 -18.51 4.35 21.70
C THR A 58 -17.55 3.83 20.64
N ARG A 59 -16.27 3.58 21.00
CA ARG A 59 -15.27 2.93 20.12
C ARG A 59 -15.66 1.52 19.65
N LYS A 60 -16.72 0.93 20.22
CA LYS A 60 -17.33 -0.34 19.77
C LYS A 60 -18.37 -0.17 18.66
N ASN A 61 -18.87 1.04 18.42
CA ASN A 61 -19.84 1.31 17.38
C ASN A 61 -19.21 2.30 16.40
N ILE A 62 -18.47 1.74 15.44
CA ILE A 62 -17.99 2.47 14.27
C ILE A 62 -19.22 3.27 13.72
N SER A 63 -19.09 4.51 13.26
CA SER A 63 -20.26 5.21 12.66
C SER A 63 -20.72 4.44 11.43
N ASP A 64 -22.01 4.25 11.17
CA ASP A 64 -22.51 3.36 10.10
C ASP A 64 -21.78 3.52 8.75
N GLU A 65 -21.44 4.75 8.34
CA GLU A 65 -20.64 5.01 7.13
C GLU A 65 -19.16 4.57 7.23
N ALA A 66 -18.53 4.76 8.39
CA ALA A 66 -17.19 4.26 8.65
C ALA A 66 -17.21 2.75 8.91
N VAL A 67 -18.29 2.17 9.45
CA VAL A 67 -18.50 0.72 9.63
C VAL A 67 -18.53 0.12 8.25
N GLU A 68 -19.40 0.63 7.39
CA GLU A 68 -19.64 0.11 6.06
C GLU A 68 -18.39 0.25 5.18
N LEU A 69 -17.65 1.36 5.32
CA LEU A 69 -16.36 1.54 4.65
C LEU A 69 -15.29 0.58 5.20
N VAL A 70 -15.21 0.39 6.52
CA VAL A 70 -14.28 -0.55 7.15
C VAL A 70 -14.64 -1.98 6.79
N GLU A 71 -15.90 -2.37 6.81
CA GLU A 71 -16.38 -3.70 6.45
C GLU A 71 -16.13 -3.98 4.97
N ARG A 72 -16.37 -3.00 4.10
CA ARG A 72 -16.07 -3.08 2.67
C ARG A 72 -14.57 -3.28 2.44
N LEU A 73 -13.71 -2.42 2.99
CA LEU A 73 -12.25 -2.47 2.80
C LEU A 73 -11.54 -3.59 3.60
N SER A 74 -12.16 -4.10 4.66
CA SER A 74 -11.63 -5.21 5.47
C SER A 74 -12.18 -6.58 5.05
N SER A 75 -13.13 -6.60 4.10
CA SER A 75 -13.61 -7.84 3.50
C SER A 75 -12.46 -8.56 2.78
N ALA A 76 -12.45 -9.90 2.86
CA ALA A 76 -11.38 -10.70 2.29
C ALA A 76 -11.24 -10.51 0.77
N GLY A 77 -12.36 -10.32 0.05
CA GLY A 77 -12.38 -10.06 -1.39
C GLY A 77 -11.75 -8.72 -1.76
N GLN A 78 -12.15 -7.63 -1.10
CA GLN A 78 -11.57 -6.30 -1.36
C GLN A 78 -10.11 -6.21 -0.94
N LEU A 79 -9.71 -6.90 0.14
CA LEU A 79 -8.32 -6.92 0.56
C LEU A 79 -7.42 -7.57 -0.50
N ALA A 80 -7.88 -8.66 -1.12
CA ALA A 80 -7.16 -9.32 -2.20
C ALA A 80 -7.07 -8.41 -3.44
N GLU A 81 -8.16 -7.73 -3.79
CA GLU A 81 -8.20 -6.78 -4.90
C GLU A 81 -7.27 -5.57 -4.67
N LEU A 82 -7.24 -5.05 -3.43
CA LEU A 82 -6.31 -3.99 -3.01
C LEU A 82 -4.86 -4.45 -3.09
N GLU A 83 -4.56 -5.67 -2.63
CA GLU A 83 -3.22 -6.24 -2.71
C GLU A 83 -2.78 -6.46 -4.17
N GLU A 84 -3.67 -6.96 -5.03
CA GLU A 84 -3.41 -7.11 -6.47
C GLU A 84 -3.16 -5.76 -7.14
N THR A 85 -3.98 -4.77 -6.83
CA THR A 85 -3.83 -3.40 -7.32
C THR A 85 -2.48 -2.83 -6.89
N VAL A 86 -2.12 -2.96 -5.61
CA VAL A 86 -0.82 -2.51 -5.10
C VAL A 86 0.32 -3.26 -5.79
N ASN A 87 0.23 -4.57 -5.98
CA ASN A 87 1.25 -5.34 -6.71
C ASN A 87 1.39 -4.86 -8.15
N ARG A 88 0.29 -4.70 -8.89
CA ARG A 88 0.28 -4.20 -10.26
C ARG A 88 0.99 -2.86 -10.40
N TYR A 89 0.76 -1.94 -9.45
CA TYR A 89 1.27 -0.59 -9.52
C TYR A 89 2.58 -0.34 -8.75
N GLN A 90 3.03 -1.28 -7.91
CA GLN A 90 4.27 -1.20 -7.13
C GLN A 90 5.24 -2.35 -7.38
N SER A 91 5.20 -2.88 -8.60
CA SER A 91 6.09 -3.96 -9.03
C SER A 91 6.03 -5.13 -8.05
N ASP A 92 4.88 -5.68 -7.73
CA ASP A 92 4.74 -6.84 -6.84
C ASP A 92 5.31 -6.64 -5.42
N ILE A 93 5.20 -5.42 -4.87
CA ILE A 93 5.76 -5.10 -3.55
C ILE A 93 5.19 -5.98 -2.42
N MET A 94 3.91 -6.33 -2.45
CA MET A 94 3.31 -7.18 -1.42
C MET A 94 3.74 -8.64 -1.59
N ALA A 95 3.84 -9.12 -2.83
CA ALA A 95 4.35 -10.46 -3.11
C ALA A 95 5.80 -10.62 -2.63
N ARG A 96 6.68 -9.66 -2.96
CA ARG A 96 8.06 -9.65 -2.45
C ARG A 96 8.12 -9.52 -0.93
N PHE A 97 7.29 -8.65 -0.34
CA PHE A 97 7.28 -8.48 1.11
C PHE A 97 6.88 -9.77 1.85
N ARG A 98 5.93 -10.55 1.32
CA ARG A 98 5.57 -11.87 1.83
C ARG A 98 6.69 -12.89 1.66
N HIS A 99 7.38 -12.86 0.52
CA HIS A 99 8.53 -13.73 0.26
C HIS A 99 9.70 -13.44 1.20
N ASP A 100 10.03 -12.17 1.42
CA ASP A 100 11.19 -11.75 2.22
C ASP A 100 10.94 -11.88 3.72
N LEU A 101 9.69 -11.79 4.15
CA LEU A 101 9.26 -11.94 5.54
C LEU A 101 8.05 -12.88 5.63
N PRO A 102 8.21 -14.21 5.46
CA PRO A 102 7.10 -15.16 5.42
C PRO A 102 6.46 -15.43 6.78
N ASP A 103 7.20 -15.23 7.88
CA ASP A 103 6.76 -15.56 9.24
C ASP A 103 6.10 -14.37 9.98
N LEU A 104 5.39 -13.53 9.23
CA LEU A 104 4.63 -12.41 9.81
C LEU A 104 3.19 -12.82 10.12
N LYS A 105 2.60 -12.13 11.10
CA LYS A 105 1.17 -12.27 11.36
C LYS A 105 0.38 -11.64 10.21
N ALA A 106 -0.79 -12.19 9.91
CA ALA A 106 -1.69 -11.67 8.88
C ALA A 106 -1.93 -10.15 9.00
N ASP A 107 -2.13 -9.67 10.23
CA ASP A 107 -2.31 -8.24 10.53
C ASP A 107 -1.08 -7.38 10.21
N ASP A 108 0.13 -7.93 10.28
CA ASP A 108 1.34 -7.18 9.97
C ASP A 108 1.49 -7.00 8.44
N TYR A 109 1.02 -7.95 7.64
CA TYR A 109 0.87 -7.77 6.19
C TYR A 109 -0.20 -6.73 5.85
N LYS A 110 -1.36 -6.80 6.50
CA LYS A 110 -2.43 -5.79 6.34
C LYS A 110 -1.94 -4.40 6.70
N LEU A 111 -1.21 -4.28 7.81
CA LEU A 111 -0.62 -3.02 8.25
C LEU A 111 0.34 -2.46 7.20
N PHE A 112 1.18 -3.30 6.60
CA PHE A 112 2.08 -2.88 5.53
C PHE A 112 1.31 -2.42 4.28
N LEU A 113 0.31 -3.19 3.83
CA LEU A 113 -0.57 -2.82 2.73
C LEU A 113 -1.25 -1.46 2.96
N TYR A 114 -1.88 -1.27 4.12
CA TYR A 114 -2.53 -0.01 4.46
C TYR A 114 -1.54 1.15 4.58
N SER A 115 -0.29 0.88 4.97
CA SER A 115 0.74 1.92 5.01
C SER A 115 1.22 2.31 3.62
N ILE A 116 1.30 1.36 2.67
CA ILE A 116 1.54 1.67 1.24
C ILE A 116 0.43 2.56 0.67
N LEU A 117 -0.81 2.31 1.06
CA LEU A 117 -1.97 3.10 0.65
C LEU A 117 -2.04 4.48 1.34
N GLY A 118 -1.17 4.76 2.31
CA GLY A 118 -1.06 6.07 2.95
C GLY A 118 -2.02 6.32 4.12
N PHE A 119 -2.66 5.27 4.67
CA PHE A 119 -3.54 5.41 5.84
C PHE A 119 -2.75 5.77 7.11
N SER A 120 -3.32 6.62 7.97
CA SER A 120 -2.69 6.92 9.26
C SER A 120 -2.78 5.74 10.22
N SER A 121 -2.01 5.80 11.31
CA SER A 121 -2.09 4.83 12.39
C SER A 121 -3.49 4.73 13.01
N THR A 122 -4.28 5.81 12.96
CA THR A 122 -5.67 5.82 13.46
C THR A 122 -6.58 5.01 12.53
N ALA A 123 -6.57 5.28 11.23
CA ALA A 123 -7.34 4.49 10.26
C ALA A 123 -6.93 3.01 10.26
N ILE A 124 -5.61 2.74 10.32
CA ILE A 124 -5.09 1.37 10.45
C ILE A 124 -5.59 0.70 11.75
N SER A 125 -5.68 1.42 12.86
CA SER A 125 -6.20 0.86 14.12
C SER A 125 -7.66 0.42 14.00
N VAL A 126 -8.45 1.13 13.19
CA VAL A 126 -9.85 0.81 12.91
C VAL A 126 -9.93 -0.40 11.96
N PHE A 127 -9.20 -0.41 10.86
CA PHE A 127 -9.19 -1.54 9.91
C PHE A 127 -8.70 -2.84 10.55
N LEU A 128 -7.72 -2.76 11.45
CA LEU A 128 -7.22 -3.90 12.20
C LEU A 128 -8.05 -4.23 13.45
N LYS A 129 -9.14 -3.48 13.70
CA LYS A 129 -10.03 -3.64 14.86
C LYS A 129 -9.28 -3.69 16.19
N THR A 130 -8.27 -2.84 16.35
CA THR A 130 -7.47 -2.77 17.59
C THR A 130 -8.09 -1.81 18.59
N GLU A 131 -8.14 -2.19 19.87
CA GLU A 131 -8.72 -1.34 20.93
C GLU A 131 -7.91 -0.07 21.23
N LYS A 132 -6.62 -0.10 20.92
CA LYS A 132 -5.62 0.90 21.31
C LYS A 132 -4.71 1.23 20.13
N ILE A 133 -4.59 2.50 19.81
CA ILE A 133 -3.70 2.99 18.75
C ILE A 133 -2.23 2.64 19.03
N GLU A 134 -1.83 2.52 20.31
CA GLU A 134 -0.50 2.05 20.72
C GLU A 134 -0.18 0.65 20.17
N SER A 135 -1.18 -0.19 19.94
CA SER A 135 -1.00 -1.50 19.32
C SER A 135 -0.44 -1.38 17.90
N VAL A 136 -0.95 -0.41 17.12
CA VAL A 136 -0.47 -0.13 15.75
C VAL A 136 0.95 0.42 15.77
N TYR A 137 1.26 1.37 16.65
CA TYR A 137 2.63 1.88 16.80
C TYR A 137 3.62 0.78 17.19
N ASN A 138 3.24 -0.09 18.12
CA ASN A 138 4.05 -1.22 18.53
C ASN A 138 4.25 -2.25 17.40
N ARG A 139 3.22 -2.51 16.59
CA ARG A 139 3.33 -3.35 15.38
C ARG A 139 4.27 -2.72 14.36
N LYS A 140 4.11 -1.44 14.03
CA LYS A 140 5.04 -0.69 13.14
C LYS A 140 6.47 -0.78 13.65
N ARG A 141 6.70 -0.57 14.95
CA ARG A 141 8.04 -0.66 15.55
C ARG A 141 8.68 -2.05 15.35
N ARG A 142 7.94 -3.12 15.66
CA ARG A 142 8.41 -4.50 15.48
C ARG A 142 8.64 -4.83 14.01
N LEU A 143 7.74 -4.37 13.13
CA LEU A 143 7.86 -4.60 11.69
C LEU A 143 9.10 -3.90 11.13
N LYS A 144 9.33 -2.64 11.49
CA LYS A 144 10.56 -1.90 11.13
C LYS A 144 11.82 -2.62 11.65
N ALA A 145 11.77 -3.20 12.85
CA ALA A 145 12.91 -3.95 13.39
C ALA A 145 13.21 -5.21 12.56
N LYS A 146 12.18 -5.94 12.11
CA LYS A 146 12.34 -7.10 11.22
C LYS A 146 12.85 -6.68 9.83
N ILE A 147 12.29 -5.62 9.24
CA ILE A 147 12.69 -5.10 7.93
C ILE A 147 14.17 -4.68 7.91
N ARG A 148 14.67 -4.08 9.00
CA ARG A 148 16.09 -3.69 9.11
C ARG A 148 17.08 -4.86 9.09
N GLN A 149 16.61 -6.10 9.23
CA GLN A 149 17.46 -7.29 9.13
C GLN A 149 17.64 -7.76 7.67
N LEU A 150 16.87 -7.20 6.73
CA LEU A 150 17.00 -7.47 5.30
C LEU A 150 18.16 -6.67 4.69
N PRO A 151 18.63 -7.04 3.48
CA PRO A 151 19.63 -6.26 2.75
C PRO A 151 19.21 -4.79 2.61
N GLU A 152 20.15 -3.86 2.74
CA GLU A 152 19.89 -2.40 2.83
C GLU A 152 19.03 -1.86 1.68
N THR A 153 19.28 -2.32 0.45
CA THR A 153 18.50 -1.94 -0.74
C THR A 153 17.03 -2.34 -0.65
N THR A 154 16.74 -3.50 -0.05
CA THR A 154 15.39 -4.03 0.13
C THR A 154 14.73 -3.41 1.36
N ALA A 155 15.47 -3.31 2.46
CA ALA A 155 15.03 -2.68 3.69
C ALA A 155 14.63 -1.22 3.46
N GLY A 156 15.44 -0.44 2.74
CA GLY A 156 15.16 0.95 2.41
C GLY A 156 13.83 1.13 1.67
N LYS A 157 13.55 0.25 0.70
CA LYS A 157 12.30 0.26 -0.06
C LYS A 157 11.07 -0.05 0.80
N TYR A 158 11.16 -0.96 1.77
CA TYR A 158 10.01 -1.23 2.65
C TYR A 158 9.84 -0.17 3.73
N LEU A 159 10.94 0.37 4.27
CA LEU A 159 10.90 1.40 5.30
C LEU A 159 10.34 2.74 4.78
N SER A 160 10.43 3.03 3.48
CA SER A 160 9.84 4.26 2.92
C SER A 160 8.32 4.34 3.07
N TYR A 161 7.65 3.21 3.33
CA TYR A 161 6.20 3.15 3.52
C TYR A 161 5.76 3.14 5.00
N LEU A 162 6.68 3.10 5.97
CA LEU A 162 6.36 2.86 7.39
C LEU A 162 6.78 3.96 8.35
#